data_AF-A0A949EYD6-F1
#
_entry.id   AF-A0A949EYD6-F1
#
_cell.length_a   1.000
_cell.length_b   1.000
_cell.length_c   1.000
_cell.angle_alpha   90.00
_cell.angle_beta   90.00
_cell.angle_gamma   90.00
#
_symmetry.space_group_name_H-M   'P 1'
#
loop_
_entity.id
_entity.type
_entity.pdbx_description
1 polymer ?
#
loop_
_entity_poly.entity_id
_entity_poly.type
_entity_poly.pdbx_seq_one_letter_code
_entity_poly.pdbx_strand_id
1 'polypeptide(L)'
;MEKPASEGLILIGDAAGLCNPVTGAGIFNAIYSARLASETILKALKHGDLKILAEIKQAYEKELGPSINRALERKALMTKNWKDYMPAFPGLVRQSWVAFKDYWK
;
A
#
# COMPACT_ATOMS: atom_id res chain seq x y z
N MET A 1 2.55 -3.93 6.79
CA MET A 1 2.28 -5.21 6.08
C MET A 1 3.08 -6.29 6.79
N GLU A 2 2.44 -7.31 7.37
CA GLU A 2 3.18 -8.22 8.26
C GLU A 2 3.93 -9.33 7.52
N LYS A 3 3.30 -10.05 6.58
CA LYS A 3 3.92 -11.19 5.87
C LYS A 3 3.36 -11.39 4.45
N PRO A 4 3.89 -10.70 3.42
CA PRO A 4 3.43 -10.87 2.03
C PRO A 4 3.99 -12.11 1.32
N ALA A 5 4.84 -12.91 1.99
CA ALA A 5 5.42 -14.12 1.40
C ALA A 5 5.64 -15.21 2.46
N SER A 6 5.65 -16.44 1.98
CA SER A 6 6.14 -17.64 2.68
C SER A 6 6.90 -18.52 1.68
N GLU A 7 7.38 -19.68 2.12
CA GLU A 7 8.04 -20.62 1.20
C GLU A 7 7.09 -21.00 0.05
N GLY A 8 7.52 -20.77 -1.18
CA GLY A 8 6.75 -21.06 -2.40
C GLY A 8 5.54 -20.16 -2.67
N LEU A 9 5.32 -19.07 -1.90
CA LEU A 9 4.13 -18.21 -2.04
C LEU A 9 4.50 -16.73 -1.91
N ILE A 10 3.94 -15.91 -2.81
CA ILE A 10 3.91 -14.45 -2.70
C ILE A 10 2.48 -13.97 -2.90
N LEU A 11 2.03 -13.06 -2.03
CA LEU A 11 0.79 -12.32 -2.19
C LEU A 11 1.05 -11.03 -2.98
N ILE A 12 0.11 -10.67 -3.85
CA ILE A 12 0.12 -9.44 -4.66
C ILE A 12 -1.24 -8.73 -4.56
N GLY A 13 -1.29 -7.48 -5.01
CA GLY A 13 -2.53 -6.69 -5.09
C GLY A 13 -3.35 -6.68 -3.79
N ASP A 14 -4.66 -6.87 -3.93
CA ASP A 14 -5.60 -6.84 -2.80
C ASP A 14 -5.33 -7.95 -1.78
N ALA A 15 -4.89 -9.14 -2.23
CA ALA A 15 -4.52 -10.24 -1.34
C ALA A 15 -3.32 -9.89 -0.45
N ALA A 16 -2.42 -9.01 -0.92
CA ALA A 16 -1.32 -8.46 -0.14
C ALA A 16 -1.70 -7.21 0.69
N GLY A 17 -2.95 -6.75 0.61
CA GLY A 17 -3.41 -5.54 1.30
C GLY A 17 -2.81 -4.26 0.73
N LEU A 18 -2.51 -4.23 -0.58
CA LEU A 18 -1.83 -3.11 -1.23
C LEU A 18 -2.77 -2.02 -1.74
N CYS A 19 -4.08 -2.17 -1.60
CA CYS A 19 -5.05 -1.16 -2.04
C CYS A 19 -4.87 0.15 -1.24
N ASN A 20 -5.01 1.30 -1.92
CA ASN A 20 -4.93 2.59 -1.24
C ASN A 20 -6.12 2.75 -0.27
N PRO A 21 -5.90 2.89 1.05
CA PRO A 21 -6.95 2.90 2.06
C PRO A 21 -7.84 4.17 2.08
N VAL A 22 -7.44 5.22 1.36
CA VAL A 22 -8.25 6.43 1.19
C VAL A 22 -9.14 6.32 -0.05
N THR A 23 -8.56 5.97 -1.19
CA THR A 23 -9.26 6.01 -2.48
C THR A 23 -9.91 4.68 -2.86
N GLY A 24 -9.51 3.57 -2.25
CA GLY A 24 -9.87 2.22 -2.70
C GLY A 24 -9.19 1.83 -4.02
N ALA A 25 -8.21 2.60 -4.51
CA ALA A 25 -7.52 2.29 -5.75
C ALA A 25 -6.54 1.12 -5.56
N GLY A 26 -6.83 0.00 -6.23
CA GLY A 26 -6.00 -1.21 -6.19
C GLY A 26 -5.33 -1.57 -7.52
N ILE A 27 -5.87 -1.17 -8.67
CA ILE A 27 -5.44 -1.65 -10.00
C ILE A 27 -3.95 -1.41 -10.26
N PHE A 28 -3.48 -0.17 -10.08
CA PHE A 28 -2.06 0.14 -10.27
C PHE A 28 -1.18 -0.66 -9.30
N ASN A 29 -1.56 -0.72 -8.02
CA ASN A 29 -0.80 -1.44 -6.99
C ASN A 29 -0.78 -2.96 -7.25
N ALA A 30 -1.85 -3.54 -7.79
CA ALA A 30 -1.91 -4.94 -8.19
C ALA A 30 -0.94 -5.25 -9.35
N ILE A 31 -0.95 -4.44 -10.40
CA ILE A 31 -0.04 -4.61 -11.54
C ILE A 31 1.42 -4.40 -11.11
N TYR A 32 1.68 -3.35 -10.33
CA TYR A 32 3.03 -3.01 -9.93
C TYR A 32 3.61 -4.02 -8.93
N SER A 33 2.80 -4.52 -7.99
CA SER A 33 3.21 -5.62 -7.12
C SER A 33 3.43 -6.94 -7.86
N ALA A 34 2.64 -7.25 -8.89
CA ALA A 34 2.89 -8.40 -9.76
C ALA A 34 4.26 -8.32 -10.44
N ARG A 35 4.65 -7.12 -10.91
CA ARG A 35 5.99 -6.89 -11.46
C ARG A 35 7.07 -7.17 -10.42
N LEU A 36 6.99 -6.56 -9.23
CA LEU A 36 7.97 -6.77 -8.16
C LEU A 36 8.06 -8.26 -7.78
N ALA A 37 6.92 -8.93 -7.63
CA ALA A 37 6.86 -10.36 -7.34
C ALA A 37 7.53 -11.20 -8.43
N SER A 38 7.29 -10.87 -9.71
CA SER A 38 7.93 -11.59 -10.82
C SER A 38 9.46 -11.45 -10.82
N GLU A 39 9.97 -10.25 -10.51
CA GLU A 39 11.41 -9.99 -10.40
C GLU A 39 12.02 -10.80 -9.23
N THR A 40 11.34 -10.84 -8.08
CA THR A 40 11.76 -11.65 -6.91
C THR A 40 11.71 -13.15 -7.19
N ILE A 41 10.66 -13.65 -7.86
CA ILE A 41 10.52 -15.06 -8.24
C ILE A 41 11.65 -15.47 -9.19
N LEU A 42 11.93 -14.67 -10.22
CA LEU A 42 13.03 -14.93 -11.14
C LEU A 42 14.38 -14.96 -10.42
N LYS A 43 14.59 -14.08 -9.44
CA LYS A 43 15.80 -14.10 -8.59
C LYS A 43 15.88 -15.40 -7.79
N ALA A 44 14.79 -15.83 -7.16
CA ALA A 44 14.75 -17.07 -6.38
C ALA A 44 15.05 -18.30 -7.24
N LEU A 45 14.40 -18.41 -8.41
CA LEU A 45 14.61 -19.50 -9.36
C LEU A 45 16.05 -19.56 -9.88
N LYS A 46 16.63 -18.40 -10.21
CA LYS A 46 18.02 -18.30 -10.70
C LYS A 46 19.05 -18.81 -9.67
N HIS A 47 18.80 -18.60 -8.39
CA HIS A 47 19.71 -19.01 -7.31
C HIS A 47 19.33 -20.37 -6.71
N GLY A 48 18.19 -20.95 -7.09
CA GLY A 48 17.66 -22.18 -6.48
C GLY A 48 17.30 -22.00 -5.00
N ASP A 49 16.99 -20.78 -4.55
CA ASP A 49 16.71 -20.48 -3.15
C ASP A 49 15.37 -19.74 -3.00
N LEU A 50 14.36 -20.45 -2.49
CA LEU A 50 13.02 -19.90 -2.25
C LEU A 50 12.97 -18.94 -1.05
N LYS A 51 13.99 -18.89 -0.18
CA LYS A 51 14.04 -17.92 0.92
C LYS A 51 14.12 -16.48 0.40
N ILE A 52 14.62 -16.29 -0.82
CA ILE A 52 14.66 -15.01 -1.53
C ILE A 52 13.27 -14.40 -1.69
N LEU A 53 12.19 -15.20 -1.72
CA LEU A 53 10.82 -14.68 -1.81
C LEU A 53 10.47 -13.74 -0.64
N ALA A 54 11.11 -13.88 0.52
CA ALA A 54 10.93 -12.99 1.67
C ALA A 54 11.36 -11.54 1.39
N GLU A 55 12.21 -11.30 0.38
CA GLU A 55 12.65 -9.97 -0.03
C GLU A 55 11.49 -9.11 -0.57
N ILE A 56 10.38 -9.72 -1.02
CA ILE A 56 9.24 -8.98 -1.57
C ILE A 56 8.67 -7.97 -0.57
N LYS A 57 8.78 -8.26 0.74
CA LYS A 57 8.34 -7.34 1.79
C LYS A 57 9.10 -6.01 1.71
N GLN A 58 10.42 -6.06 1.56
CA GLN A 58 11.26 -4.86 1.46
C GLN A 58 10.97 -4.11 0.17
N ALA A 59 10.74 -4.83 -0.94
CA ALA A 59 10.35 -4.21 -2.21
C ALA A 59 9.02 -3.45 -2.09
N TYR A 60 8.00 -4.05 -1.46
CA TYR A 60 6.73 -3.37 -1.21
C TYR A 60 6.87 -2.16 -0.27
N GLU A 61 7.62 -2.30 0.82
CA GLU A 61 7.87 -1.21 1.77
C GLU A 61 8.58 -0.02 1.10
N LYS A 62 9.52 -0.29 0.20
CA LYS A 62 10.25 0.74 -0.52
C LYS A 62 9.41 1.40 -1.61
N GLU A 63 8.78 0.60 -2.47
CA GLU A 63 8.18 1.11 -3.71
C GLU A 63 6.71 1.53 -3.55
N LEU A 64 5.96 0.89 -2.63
CA LEU A 64 4.54 1.18 -2.37
C LEU A 64 4.29 1.77 -0.97
N GLY A 65 5.18 1.52 -0.02
CA GLY A 65 5.06 1.96 1.37
C GLY A 65 4.84 3.46 1.55
N PRO A 66 5.59 4.37 0.90
CA PRO A 66 5.40 5.81 1.08
C PRO A 66 3.98 6.30 0.77
N SER A 67 3.36 5.75 -0.29
CA SER A 67 2.01 6.09 -0.70
C SER A 67 0.96 5.47 0.23
N ILE A 68 1.10 4.18 0.53
CA ILE A 68 0.16 3.44 1.38
C ILE A 68 0.18 3.97 2.83
N ASN A 69 1.36 4.22 3.40
CA ASN A 69 1.50 4.71 4.77
C ASN A 69 0.86 6.09 4.94
N ARG A 70 1.10 7.01 4.00
CA ARG A 70 0.42 8.32 3.99
C ARG A 70 -1.09 8.15 3.94
N ALA A 71 -1.59 7.27 3.07
CA ALA A 71 -3.02 7.02 2.98
C ALA A 71 -3.57 6.41 4.29
N LEU A 72 -2.85 5.52 4.97
CA LEU A 72 -3.23 4.99 6.28
C LEU A 72 -3.32 6.11 7.32
N GLU A 73 -2.33 7.00 7.38
CA GLU A 73 -2.35 8.18 8.27
C GLU A 73 -3.55 9.09 7.99
N ARG A 74 -3.83 9.36 6.71
CA ARG A 74 -4.98 10.18 6.30
C ARG A 74 -6.32 9.52 6.58
N LYS A 75 -6.42 8.20 6.41
CA LYS A 75 -7.60 7.43 6.77
C LYS A 75 -7.83 7.46 8.28
N ALA A 76 -6.78 7.30 9.08
CA ALA A 76 -6.85 7.42 10.54
C ALA A 76 -7.28 8.83 10.97
N LEU A 77 -6.71 9.89 10.35
CA LEU A 77 -7.11 11.28 10.58
C LEU A 77 -8.61 11.48 10.28
N MET A 78 -9.07 10.97 9.13
CA MET A 78 -10.47 11.08 8.70
C MET A 78 -11.39 10.37 9.69
N THR A 79 -11.11 9.10 10.03
CA THR A 79 -11.94 8.30 10.94
C THR A 79 -11.98 8.90 12.34
N LYS A 80 -10.84 9.35 12.87
CA LYS A 80 -10.76 9.94 14.23
C LYS A 80 -11.54 11.25 14.35
N ASN A 81 -11.55 12.06 13.29
CA ASN A 81 -12.15 13.39 13.30
C ASN A 81 -13.49 13.46 12.56
N TRP A 82 -14.04 12.29 12.18
CA TRP A 82 -15.35 12.21 11.56
C TRP A 82 -16.41 12.67 12.56
N LYS A 83 -16.94 13.87 12.33
CA LYS A 83 -18.02 14.46 13.12
C LYS A 83 -19.15 14.82 12.15
N ASP A 84 -20.39 14.64 12.59
CA ASP A 84 -21.59 14.96 11.79
C ASP A 84 -21.76 16.47 11.51
N TYR A 85 -20.85 17.34 12.02
CA TYR A 85 -20.97 18.79 12.00
C TYR A 85 -20.19 19.45 10.85
N MET A 86 -20.90 20.26 10.04
CA MET A 86 -20.46 20.78 8.73
C MET A 86 -19.31 21.82 8.68
N PRO A 87 -19.00 22.67 9.68
CA PRO A 87 -17.97 23.71 9.52
C PRO A 87 -16.55 23.16 9.36
N ALA A 88 -16.24 22.04 10.02
CA ALA A 88 -14.91 21.42 10.01
C ALA A 88 -14.73 20.39 8.89
N PHE A 89 -15.84 19.91 8.31
CA PHE A 89 -15.84 18.81 7.34
C PHE A 89 -15.06 19.12 6.05
N PRO A 90 -15.20 20.30 5.40
CA PRO A 90 -14.41 20.61 4.20
C PRO A 90 -12.90 20.61 4.45
N GLY A 91 -12.46 21.11 5.62
CA GLY A 91 -11.06 21.10 6.02
C GLY A 91 -10.52 19.69 6.21
N LEU A 92 -11.32 18.81 6.84
CA LEU A 92 -10.98 17.40 7.01
C LEU A 92 -10.87 16.67 5.67
N VAL A 93 -11.82 16.87 4.75
CA VAL A 93 -11.78 16.28 3.40
C VAL A 93 -10.51 16.71 2.66
N ARG A 94 -10.13 17.99 2.74
CA ARG A 94 -8.90 18.50 2.12
C ARG A 94 -7.62 17.85 2.65
N GLN A 95 -7.57 17.56 3.94
CA GLN A 95 -6.42 16.91 4.56
C GLN A 95 -6.40 15.40 4.30
N SER A 96 -7.55 14.79 4.04
CA SER A 96 -7.69 13.34 3.91
C SER A 96 -7.82 12.83 2.47
N TRP A 97 -8.10 13.68 1.48
CA TRP A 97 -8.30 13.28 0.08
C TRP A 97 -7.18 13.72 -0.87
N VAL A 98 -6.67 12.76 -1.66
CA VAL A 98 -5.45 12.88 -2.49
C VAL A 98 -5.45 14.04 -3.50
N ALA A 99 -6.64 14.48 -3.95
CA ALA A 99 -6.77 15.56 -4.93
C ALA A 99 -6.43 16.96 -4.38
N PHE A 100 -6.33 17.13 -3.05
CA PHE A 100 -6.04 18.41 -2.43
C PHE A 100 -4.57 18.52 -2.01
N LYS A 101 -3.99 19.72 -2.12
CA LYS A 101 -2.60 19.98 -1.71
C LYS A 101 -2.35 19.68 -0.23
N ASP A 102 -3.35 19.88 0.61
CA ASP A 102 -3.26 19.66 2.06
C ASP A 102 -3.05 18.18 2.42
N TYR A 103 -3.42 17.24 1.55
CA TYR A 103 -3.12 15.81 1.70
C TYR A 103 -1.61 15.50 1.67
N TRP A 104 -0.84 16.34 0.98
CA TRP A 104 0.58 16.13 0.72
C TRP A 104 1.50 16.86 1.71
N LYS A 105 0.94 17.74 2.55
CA LYS A 105 1.64 18.42 3.65
C LYS A 105 1.79 17.50 4.85
#